data_AF-B8HZ44-F1
#
_entry.id   AF-B8HZ44-F1
#
_cell.length_a   1.000
_cell.length_b   1.000
_cell.length_c   1.000
_cell.angle_alpha   90.00
_cell.angle_beta   90.00
_cell.angle_gamma   90.00
#
_symmetry.space_group_name_H-M   'P 1'
#
loop_
_entity.id
_entity.type
_entity.pdbx_description
1 polymer ?
#
loop_
_entity_poly.entity_id
_entity_poly.type
_entity_poly.pdbx_seq_one_letter_code
_entity_poly.pdbx_strand_id
1 'polypeptide(L)'
;MKVLRSQAGQNLQVLSDRVCIKLKSAASPNRMAVMTIEVPPEGFVPPHTHDKEEESYFVLEGTMMMQLGDQELAIEPGDFVYIPAGTVHGYKNGSNQCVRFLAWSIGGAIDEFFAEMAEKVIELPEDLPKMPTILNKYGIRMVEPSITG
;
A
#
# COMPACT_ATOMS: atom_id res chain seq x y z
N MET A 1 -10.33 22.67 3.83
CA MET A 1 -10.20 21.97 5.13
C MET A 1 -11.22 20.84 5.17
N LYS A 2 -10.84 19.64 5.63
CA LYS A 2 -11.70 18.45 5.63
C LYS A 2 -11.52 17.72 6.96
N VAL A 3 -12.62 17.29 7.58
CA VAL A 3 -12.61 16.42 8.76
C VAL A 3 -13.34 15.14 8.38
N LEU A 4 -12.67 14.00 8.51
CA LEU A 4 -13.27 12.68 8.31
C LEU A 4 -13.37 11.97 9.65
N ARG A 5 -14.53 11.37 9.91
CA ARG A 5 -14.72 10.47 11.07
C ARG A 5 -14.12 9.12 10.75
N SER A 6 -13.77 8.34 11.77
CA SER A 6 -13.21 6.98 11.73
C SER A 6 -13.17 6.30 10.34
N GLN A 7 -14.26 5.65 9.90
CA GLN A 7 -14.33 4.90 8.63
C GLN A 7 -14.79 5.76 7.43
N ALA A 8 -15.02 7.05 7.62
CA ALA A 8 -15.37 7.94 6.52
C ALA A 8 -14.16 8.10 5.57
N GLY A 9 -14.44 8.08 4.27
CA GLY A 9 -13.46 8.02 3.20
C GLY A 9 -14.02 7.22 2.02
N GLN A 10 -13.21 7.06 0.97
CA GLN A 10 -13.54 6.14 -0.12
C GLN A 10 -12.97 4.77 0.24
N ASN A 11 -13.83 3.78 0.44
CA ASN A 11 -13.42 2.40 0.73
C ASN A 11 -13.26 1.62 -0.57
N LEU A 12 -12.14 0.91 -0.70
CA LEU A 12 -11.78 0.07 -1.82
C LEU A 12 -11.33 -1.30 -1.30
N GLN A 13 -11.66 -2.35 -2.03
CA GLN A 13 -11.05 -3.67 -1.85
C GLN A 13 -9.97 -3.79 -2.92
N VAL A 14 -8.70 -3.87 -2.51
CA VAL A 14 -7.56 -3.98 -3.41
C VAL A 14 -6.89 -5.32 -3.14
N LEU A 15 -7.17 -6.31 -3.99
CA LEU A 15 -6.82 -7.71 -3.73
C LEU A 15 -7.33 -8.13 -2.34
N SER A 16 -6.47 -8.60 -1.44
CA SER A 16 -6.82 -8.95 -0.05
C SER A 16 -7.11 -7.74 0.83
N ASP A 17 -6.55 -6.58 0.51
CA ASP A 17 -6.44 -5.48 1.45
C ASP A 17 -7.62 -4.52 1.34
N ARG A 18 -8.07 -4.00 2.50
CA ARG A 18 -9.11 -2.98 2.54
C ARG A 18 -8.46 -1.62 2.69
N VAL A 19 -8.61 -0.78 1.66
CA VAL A 19 -8.05 0.56 1.62
C VAL A 19 -9.15 1.59 1.84
N CYS A 20 -8.98 2.49 2.79
CA CYS A 20 -9.88 3.62 3.02
C CYS A 20 -9.16 4.94 2.75
N ILE A 21 -9.38 5.52 1.57
CA ILE A 21 -8.78 6.79 1.15
C ILE A 21 -9.41 7.95 1.94
N LYS A 22 -8.57 8.64 2.72
CA LYS A 22 -8.92 9.82 3.53
C LYS A 22 -8.72 11.11 2.73
N LEU A 23 -7.58 11.22 2.04
CA LEU A 23 -7.23 12.33 1.16
C LEU A 23 -6.77 11.76 -0.18
N LYS A 24 -7.40 12.23 -1.27
CA LYS A 24 -6.98 11.90 -2.63
C LYS A 24 -5.77 12.75 -3.02
N SER A 25 -4.82 12.20 -3.77
CA SER A 25 -3.62 12.93 -4.22
C SER A 25 -3.99 14.22 -4.97
N ALA A 26 -5.00 14.17 -5.83
CA ALA A 26 -5.50 15.32 -6.60
C ALA A 26 -6.05 16.48 -5.73
N ALA A 27 -6.33 16.27 -4.45
CA ALA A 27 -6.77 17.32 -3.53
C ALA A 27 -5.62 18.06 -2.84
N SER A 28 -4.37 17.65 -3.07
CA SER A 28 -3.16 18.25 -2.50
C SER A 28 -2.26 18.83 -3.59
N PRO A 29 -1.71 20.04 -3.42
CA PRO A 29 -0.78 20.62 -4.39
C PRO A 29 0.50 19.78 -4.57
N ASN A 30 0.89 19.01 -3.56
CA ASN A 30 2.07 18.13 -3.57
C ASN A 30 1.71 16.68 -3.89
N ARG A 31 0.49 16.43 -4.41
CA ARG A 31 0.03 15.07 -4.71
C ARG A 31 0.01 14.14 -3.49
N MET A 32 -0.24 14.69 -2.30
CA MET A 32 -0.33 13.90 -1.08
C MET A 32 -1.62 13.07 -1.03
N ALA A 33 -1.49 11.76 -0.93
CA ALA A 33 -2.59 10.85 -0.63
C ALA A 33 -2.48 10.35 0.82
N VAL A 34 -3.62 10.16 1.50
CA VAL A 34 -3.67 9.61 2.86
C VAL A 34 -4.74 8.55 2.92
N MET A 35 -4.44 7.38 3.49
CA MET A 35 -5.36 6.27 3.61
C MET A 35 -5.09 5.44 4.86
N THR A 36 -6.10 4.74 5.36
CA THR A 36 -5.89 3.62 6.28
C THR A 36 -5.96 2.32 5.49
N ILE A 37 -5.09 1.38 5.80
CA ILE A 37 -5.03 0.06 5.16
C ILE A 37 -5.25 -0.99 6.24
N GLU A 38 -6.15 -1.94 5.98
CA GLU A 38 -6.34 -3.15 6.77
C GLU A 38 -5.90 -4.36 5.94
N VAL A 39 -4.93 -5.10 6.47
CA VAL A 39 -4.35 -6.30 5.84
C VAL A 39 -4.88 -7.52 6.61
N PRO A 40 -5.66 -8.41 5.97
CA PRO A 40 -6.15 -9.62 6.64
C PRO A 40 -5.01 -10.60 6.92
N PRO A 41 -5.24 -11.64 7.75
CA PRO A 41 -4.32 -12.77 7.85
C PRO A 41 -3.93 -13.31 6.47
N GLU A 42 -2.67 -13.68 6.30
CA GLU A 42 -2.06 -14.12 5.02
C GLU A 42 -2.05 -13.05 3.91
N GLY A 43 -2.52 -11.82 4.17
CA GLY A 43 -2.44 -10.71 3.24
C GLY A 43 -0.98 -10.28 3.02
N PHE A 44 -0.62 -10.00 1.77
CA PHE A 44 0.73 -9.58 1.43
C PHE A 44 0.75 -8.68 0.19
N VAL A 45 1.74 -7.80 0.17
CA VAL A 45 2.13 -7.03 -1.01
C VAL A 45 3.57 -7.41 -1.36
N PRO A 46 3.80 -7.97 -2.56
CA PRO A 46 5.14 -8.37 -2.99
C PRO A 46 6.09 -7.17 -3.10
N PRO A 47 7.40 -7.44 -3.08
CA PRO A 47 8.41 -6.38 -3.18
C PRO A 47 8.25 -5.56 -4.46
N HIS A 48 8.25 -4.24 -4.32
CA HIS A 48 8.10 -3.30 -5.42
C HIS A 48 8.79 -1.97 -5.12
N THR A 49 8.85 -1.10 -6.12
CA THR A 49 9.36 0.28 -6.01
C THR A 49 8.38 1.23 -6.67
N HIS A 50 8.40 2.49 -6.22
CA HIS A 50 7.67 3.59 -6.85
C HIS A 50 8.68 4.57 -7.43
N ASP A 51 8.44 5.03 -8.66
CA ASP A 51 9.39 5.92 -9.35
C ASP A 51 9.51 7.32 -8.75
N LYS A 52 8.41 7.82 -8.20
CA LYS A 52 8.29 9.21 -7.76
C LYS A 52 7.75 9.34 -6.35
N GLU A 53 7.01 8.34 -5.89
CA GLU A 53 6.28 8.42 -4.62
C GLU A 53 7.20 8.04 -3.47
N GLU A 54 7.31 8.92 -2.51
CA GLU A 54 7.72 8.55 -1.16
C GLU A 54 6.47 8.10 -0.39
N GLU A 55 6.65 7.12 0.48
CA GLU A 55 5.59 6.59 1.32
C GLU A 55 5.99 6.65 2.79
N SER A 56 4.99 6.73 3.66
CA SER A 56 5.22 6.54 5.08
C SER A 56 4.05 5.82 5.74
N TYR A 57 4.38 4.89 6.62
CA TYR A 57 3.40 4.08 7.35
C TYR A 57 3.52 4.35 8.84
N PHE A 58 2.37 4.36 9.53
CA PHE A 58 2.30 4.36 10.98
C PHE A 58 1.34 3.25 11.43
N VAL A 59 1.87 2.24 12.12
CA VAL A 59 1.08 1.06 12.50
C VAL A 59 0.19 1.37 13.69
N LEU A 60 -1.08 1.00 13.58
CA LEU A 60 -2.11 1.29 14.57
C LEU A 60 -2.46 0.02 15.36
N GLU A 61 -2.57 -1.12 14.68
CA GLU A 61 -2.95 -2.42 15.25
C GLU A 61 -2.25 -3.55 14.49
N GLY A 62 -1.95 -4.65 15.20
CA GLY A 62 -1.27 -5.83 14.63
C GLY A 62 0.21 -5.61 14.31
N THR A 63 0.86 -6.67 13.86
CA THR A 63 2.28 -6.68 13.47
C THR A 63 2.41 -7.25 12.06
N MET A 64 3.18 -6.59 11.19
CA MET A 64 3.52 -7.10 9.86
C MET A 64 5.02 -7.22 9.69
N MET A 65 5.45 -8.17 8.86
CA MET A 65 6.84 -8.22 8.39
C MET A 65 6.94 -7.38 7.12
N MET A 66 7.82 -6.38 7.13
CA MET A 66 8.09 -5.54 5.97
C MET A 66 9.48 -5.83 5.40
N GLN A 67 9.57 -5.94 4.08
CA GLN A 67 10.85 -5.76 3.38
C GLN A 67 11.07 -4.25 3.19
N LEU A 68 12.24 -3.77 3.58
CA LEU A 68 12.67 -2.38 3.46
C LEU A 68 14.12 -2.36 2.93
N GLY A 69 14.27 -2.17 1.63
CA GLY A 69 15.53 -2.41 0.93
C GLY A 69 15.97 -3.87 1.10
N ASP A 70 17.15 -4.06 1.71
CA ASP A 70 17.75 -5.36 1.94
C ASP A 70 17.41 -5.97 3.33
N GLN A 71 16.55 -5.30 4.11
CA GLN A 71 16.18 -5.72 5.45
C GLN A 71 14.74 -6.26 5.50
N GLU A 72 14.52 -7.31 6.28
CA GLU A 72 13.18 -7.68 6.75
C GLU A 72 13.04 -7.30 8.22
N LEU A 73 12.01 -6.53 8.55
CA LEU A 73 11.75 -6.04 9.91
C LEU A 73 10.30 -6.32 10.31
N ALA A 74 10.10 -6.73 11.56
CA ALA A 74 8.78 -6.73 12.18
C ALA A 74 8.42 -5.27 12.54
N ILE A 75 7.27 -4.81 12.09
CA ILE A 75 6.76 -3.47 12.35
C ILE A 75 5.52 -3.59 13.22
N GLU A 76 5.57 -2.98 14.40
CA GLU A 76 4.60 -3.13 15.49
C GLU A 76 3.78 -1.85 15.71
N PRO A 77 2.67 -1.90 16.46
CA PRO A 77 1.86 -0.71 16.73
C PRO A 77 2.67 0.43 17.39
N GLY A 78 2.58 1.61 16.80
CA GLY A 78 3.36 2.79 17.22
C GLY A 78 4.63 3.02 16.41
N ASP A 79 5.08 2.03 15.63
CA ASP A 79 6.23 2.19 14.75
C ASP A 79 5.89 3.06 13.54
N PHE A 80 6.89 3.84 13.13
CA PHE A 80 6.85 4.69 11.96
C PHE A 80 7.87 4.19 10.94
N VAL A 81 7.43 4.05 9.69
CA VAL A 81 8.27 3.67 8.56
C VAL A 81 8.24 4.79 7.54
N TYR A 82 9.41 5.24 7.09
CA TYR A 82 9.56 6.14 5.96
C TYR A 82 10.28 5.43 4.82
N ILE A 83 9.71 5.53 3.62
CA ILE A 83 10.16 4.83 2.44
C ILE A 83 10.42 5.88 1.34
N PRO A 84 11.69 6.24 1.10
CA PRO A 84 12.04 7.13 0.00
C PRO A 84 11.64 6.54 -1.35
N ALA A 85 11.30 7.40 -2.31
CA ALA A 85 11.06 7.00 -3.69
C ALA A 85 12.22 6.15 -4.25
N GLY A 86 11.89 5.12 -5.03
CA GLY A 86 12.84 4.15 -5.56
C GLY A 86 13.32 3.08 -4.58
N THR A 87 12.92 3.12 -3.30
CA THR A 87 13.29 2.09 -2.32
C THR A 87 12.42 0.84 -2.47
N VAL A 88 13.04 -0.33 -2.54
CA VAL A 88 12.32 -1.61 -2.57
C VAL A 88 11.58 -1.79 -1.24
N HIS A 89 10.29 -2.08 -1.32
CA HIS A 89 9.50 -2.43 -0.15
C HIS A 89 8.34 -3.37 -0.47
N GLY A 90 7.87 -4.06 0.56
CA GLY A 90 6.72 -4.96 0.52
C GLY A 90 6.36 -5.37 1.95
N TYR A 91 5.25 -6.05 2.13
CA TYR A 91 4.84 -6.52 3.45
C TYR A 91 4.08 -7.84 3.39
N LYS A 92 4.11 -8.58 4.50
CA LYS A 92 3.29 -9.78 4.73
C LYS A 92 2.72 -9.75 6.15
N ASN A 93 1.43 -10.05 6.27
CA ASN A 93 0.79 -10.35 7.54
C ASN A 93 0.82 -11.86 7.78
N GLY A 94 1.85 -12.34 8.48
CA GLY A 94 1.98 -13.75 8.88
C GLY A 94 1.26 -14.10 10.19
N SER A 95 0.40 -13.22 10.69
CA SER A 95 -0.35 -13.43 11.93
C SER A 95 -1.78 -13.88 11.65
N ASN A 96 -2.48 -14.37 12.68
CA ASN A 96 -3.90 -14.69 12.62
C ASN A 96 -4.82 -13.50 12.93
N GLN A 97 -4.26 -12.29 13.05
CA GLN A 97 -5.00 -11.05 13.32
C GLN A 97 -4.86 -10.09 12.15
N CYS A 98 -5.83 -9.19 11.96
CA CYS A 98 -5.68 -8.12 10.98
C CYS A 98 -4.63 -7.11 11.43
N VAL A 99 -3.85 -6.61 10.48
CA VAL A 99 -2.95 -5.46 10.68
C VAL A 99 -3.65 -4.22 10.16
N ARG A 100 -3.54 -3.10 10.88
CA ARG A 100 -4.09 -1.81 10.47
C ARG A 100 -3.05 -0.73 10.61
N PHE A 101 -2.86 0.06 9.55
CA PHE A 101 -1.92 1.17 9.56
C PHE A 101 -2.46 2.38 8.80
N LEU A 102 -1.94 3.56 9.14
CA LEU A 102 -2.10 4.78 8.37
C LEU A 102 -0.95 4.83 7.35
N ALA A 103 -1.28 5.03 6.08
CA ALA A 103 -0.33 5.26 5.02
C ALA A 103 -0.55 6.63 4.40
N TRP A 104 0.52 7.31 4.05
CA TRP A 104 0.47 8.47 3.17
C TRP A 104 1.59 8.43 2.16
N SER A 105 1.31 8.91 0.95
CA SER A 105 2.30 9.07 -0.10
C SER A 105 2.35 10.53 -0.57
N ILE A 106 3.48 10.92 -1.13
CA ILE A 106 3.70 12.26 -1.71
C ILE A 106 4.39 12.08 -3.07
N GLY A 107 3.99 12.87 -4.07
CA GLY A 107 4.66 12.92 -5.38
C GLY A 107 3.98 12.15 -6.52
N GLY A 108 2.91 11.39 -6.24
CA GLY A 108 2.22 10.61 -7.28
C GLY A 108 0.71 10.43 -7.09
N ALA A 109 0.19 9.25 -7.41
CA ALA A 109 -1.22 8.97 -7.57
C ALA A 109 -1.61 7.58 -7.04
N ILE A 110 -1.00 7.11 -5.94
CA ILE A 110 -1.29 5.78 -5.40
C ILE A 110 -2.79 5.52 -5.12
N ASP A 111 -3.55 6.56 -4.75
CA ASP A 111 -5.00 6.45 -4.55
C ASP A 111 -5.77 6.19 -5.85
N GLU A 112 -5.29 6.72 -6.98
CA GLU A 112 -5.82 6.43 -8.31
C GLU A 112 -5.42 5.02 -8.77
N PHE A 113 -4.19 4.58 -8.48
CA PHE A 113 -3.75 3.20 -8.69
C PHE A 113 -4.64 2.21 -7.94
N PHE A 114 -4.88 2.44 -6.65
CA PHE A 114 -5.77 1.59 -5.85
C PHE A 114 -7.20 1.57 -6.38
N ALA A 115 -7.73 2.71 -6.83
CA ALA A 115 -9.05 2.75 -7.45
C ALA A 115 -9.11 1.91 -8.74
N GLU A 116 -8.10 2.01 -9.60
CA GLU A 116 -8.05 1.25 -10.85
C GLU A 116 -7.82 -0.25 -10.63
N MET A 117 -6.98 -0.62 -9.66
CA MET A 117 -6.79 -2.01 -9.24
C MET A 117 -8.10 -2.61 -8.71
N ALA A 118 -8.81 -1.90 -7.83
CA ALA A 118 -10.09 -2.35 -7.28
C ALA A 118 -11.21 -2.48 -8.34
N GLU A 119 -11.15 -1.66 -9.40
CA GLU A 119 -12.13 -1.71 -10.49
C GLU A 119 -11.82 -2.81 -11.51
N LYS A 120 -10.54 -3.07 -11.81
CA LYS A 120 -10.14 -3.88 -12.96
C LYS A 120 -9.58 -5.25 -12.61
N VAL A 121 -9.11 -5.45 -11.38
CA VAL A 121 -8.52 -6.70 -10.90
C VAL A 121 -9.41 -7.25 -9.78
N ILE A 122 -10.45 -7.99 -10.19
CA ILE A 122 -11.52 -8.47 -9.33
C ILE A 122 -11.40 -9.98 -9.13
N GLU A 123 -11.12 -10.72 -10.21
CA GLU A 123 -11.12 -12.20 -10.20
C GLU A 123 -9.73 -12.73 -10.55
N LEU A 124 -9.08 -13.37 -9.56
CA LEU A 124 -7.80 -14.04 -9.74
C LEU A 124 -8.01 -15.53 -10.02
N PRO A 125 -7.25 -16.15 -10.95
CA PRO A 125 -6.08 -15.58 -11.66
C PRO A 125 -6.42 -14.87 -12.98
N GLU A 126 -7.70 -14.79 -13.38
CA GLU A 126 -8.12 -14.31 -14.70
C GLU A 126 -7.67 -12.88 -15.00
N ASP A 127 -7.64 -12.02 -13.99
CA ASP A 127 -7.29 -10.61 -14.12
C ASP A 127 -5.79 -10.31 -13.98
N LEU A 128 -4.96 -11.31 -13.64
CA LEU A 128 -3.49 -11.13 -13.52
C LEU A 128 -2.86 -10.46 -14.75
N PRO A 129 -3.23 -10.80 -16.01
CA PRO A 129 -2.65 -10.16 -17.20
C PRO A 129 -2.91 -8.65 -17.31
N LYS A 130 -3.87 -8.09 -16.55
CA LYS A 130 -4.15 -6.64 -16.54
C LYS A 130 -3.16 -5.86 -15.69
N MET A 131 -2.59 -6.50 -14.66
CA MET A 131 -1.75 -5.84 -13.66
C MET A 131 -0.52 -5.13 -14.24
N PRO A 132 0.28 -5.71 -15.16
CA PRO A 132 1.48 -5.04 -15.67
C PRO A 132 1.19 -3.68 -16.32
N THR A 133 0.07 -3.57 -17.04
CA THR A 133 -0.35 -2.30 -17.66
C THR A 133 -0.70 -1.25 -16.60
N ILE A 134 -1.40 -1.65 -15.53
CA ILE A 134 -1.79 -0.76 -14.44
C ILE A 134 -0.54 -0.32 -13.65
N LEU A 135 0.33 -1.27 -13.26
CA LEU A 135 1.58 -0.99 -12.56
C LEU A 135 2.45 0.01 -13.33
N ASN A 136 2.68 -0.22 -14.62
CA ASN A 136 3.47 0.66 -15.48
C ASN A 136 2.86 2.07 -15.59
N LYS A 137 1.53 2.17 -15.69
CA LYS A 137 0.83 3.46 -15.76
C LYS A 137 1.13 4.35 -14.54
N TYR A 138 1.26 3.75 -13.37
CA TYR A 138 1.48 4.46 -12.11
C TYR A 138 2.95 4.47 -11.64
N GLY A 139 3.88 3.98 -12.46
CA GLY A 139 5.31 3.98 -12.13
C GLY A 139 5.65 3.04 -10.96
N ILE A 140 4.89 1.95 -10.81
CA ILE A 140 5.15 0.90 -9.83
C ILE A 140 5.88 -0.24 -10.56
N ARG A 141 7.04 -0.62 -10.04
CA ARG A 141 7.81 -1.76 -10.57
C ARG A 141 7.90 -2.85 -9.54
N MET A 142 7.43 -4.04 -9.92
CA MET A 142 7.63 -5.27 -9.16
C MET A 142 9.13 -5.63 -9.15
N VAL A 143 9.61 -6.11 -8.02
CA VAL A 143 10.97 -6.61 -7.85
C VAL A 143 10.87 -8.06 -7.40
N GLU A 144 11.71 -8.93 -7.94
CA GLU A 144 11.80 -10.29 -7.43
C GLU A 144 12.26 -10.24 -5.96
N PRO A 145 11.68 -11.06 -5.07
CA PRO A 145 12.13 -11.13 -3.69
C PRO A 145 13.64 -11.40 -3.65
N SER A 146 14.38 -10.51 -2.99
CA SER A 146 15.84 -10.56 -2.92
C SER A 146 16.34 -11.79 -2.15
N ILE A 147 15.45 -12.45 -1.40
CA ILE A 147 15.77 -13.58 -0.54
C ILE A 147 14.68 -14.65 -0.72
N THR A 148 15.02 -15.71 -1.45
CA THR A 148 14.35 -17.02 -1.33
C THR A 148 14.88 -17.69 -0.08
N GLY A 149 14.17 -17.54 1.05
CA GLY A 149 14.46 -18.22 2.30
C GLY A 149 13.32 -19.13 2.69
#